data_AF-A0A0D6LNS4-F1
#
_entry.id   AF-A0A0D6LNS4-F1
#
_cell.length_a   1.000
_cell.length_b   1.000
_cell.length_c   1.000
_cell.angle_alpha   90.00
_cell.angle_beta   90.00
_cell.angle_gamma   90.00
#
_symmetry.space_group_name_H-M   'P 1'
#
loop_
_entity.id
_entity.type
_entity.pdbx_description
1 polymer ?
#
loop_
_entity_poly.entity_id
_entity_poly.type
_entity_poly.pdbx_seq_one_letter_code
_entity_poly.pdbx_strand_id
1 'polypeptide(L)'
;MDFRVPHFVLHDFSDGEESKVIRMILSYAHIPYEFKDIDKDDYVLEDYPFYSLPMLEVNERKLGNVPSICRQLGWRYELSGQTAGEDSEVDMIAEKTFEARMKIKNWLDHLEHREDHECDVRDVRLGRCHRVFGILSSPHY
;
A
#
# COMPACT_ATOMS: atom_id res chain seq x y z
N MET A 1 -17.26 1.19 -28.62
CA MET A 1 -17.06 1.79 -27.28
C MET A 1 -17.82 0.90 -26.31
N ASP A 2 -17.14 -0.08 -25.72
CA ASP A 2 -17.78 -1.05 -24.81
C ASP A 2 -17.98 -0.42 -23.44
N PHE A 3 -19.21 0.04 -23.20
CA PHE A 3 -19.63 0.81 -22.03
C PHE A 3 -19.76 -0.02 -20.73
N ARG A 4 -19.23 -1.26 -20.68
CA ARG A 4 -19.66 -2.27 -19.69
C ARG A 4 -18.61 -2.68 -18.66
N VAL A 5 -17.32 -2.42 -18.87
CA VAL A 5 -16.28 -2.81 -17.89
C VAL A 5 -15.58 -1.56 -17.39
N PRO A 6 -15.52 -1.32 -16.07
CA PRO A 6 -14.77 -0.22 -15.52
C PRO A 6 -13.30 -0.35 -15.91
N HIS A 7 -12.66 0.76 -16.27
CA HIS A 7 -11.22 0.81 -16.47
C HIS A 7 -10.53 0.88 -15.11
N PHE A 8 -9.61 -0.04 -14.86
CA PHE A 8 -8.82 -0.12 -13.63
C PHE A 8 -7.37 0.20 -13.95
N VAL A 9 -6.82 1.22 -13.29
CA VAL A 9 -5.38 1.55 -13.35
C VAL A 9 -4.82 1.45 -11.94
N LEU A 10 -3.86 0.56 -11.75
CA LEU A 10 -3.15 0.38 -10.49
C LEU A 10 -1.81 1.09 -10.56
N HIS A 11 -1.62 2.05 -9.68
CA HIS A 11 -0.39 2.81 -9.53
C HIS A 11 0.35 2.26 -8.32
N ASP A 12 1.59 1.82 -8.52
CA ASP A 12 2.51 1.46 -7.45
C ASP A 12 3.94 1.52 -7.99
N PHE A 13 4.93 1.39 -7.11
CA PHE A 13 6.30 1.10 -7.51
C PHE A 13 6.42 -0.34 -8.00
N SER A 14 7.34 -0.61 -8.93
CA SER A 14 7.64 -1.98 -9.39
C SER A 14 8.11 -2.92 -8.28
N ASP A 15 8.77 -2.40 -7.24
CA ASP A 15 9.17 -3.12 -6.03
C ASP A 15 8.05 -3.14 -4.95
N GLY A 16 6.91 -2.52 -5.22
CA GLY A 16 5.76 -2.42 -4.33
C GLY A 16 5.17 -3.77 -3.97
N GLU A 17 5.31 -4.17 -2.71
CA GLU A 17 4.70 -5.41 -2.21
C GLU A 17 3.18 -5.31 -2.03
N GLU A 18 2.70 -4.11 -1.77
CA GLU A 18 1.32 -3.84 -1.36
C GLU A 18 0.34 -3.94 -2.52
N SER A 19 0.75 -3.56 -3.73
CA SER A 19 -0.05 -3.82 -4.93
C SER A 19 -0.28 -5.30 -5.21
N LYS A 20 0.56 -6.22 -4.71
CA LYS A 20 0.45 -7.65 -5.04
C LYS A 20 -0.88 -8.26 -4.59
N VAL A 21 -1.40 -7.88 -3.42
CA VAL A 21 -2.71 -8.38 -2.95
C VAL A 21 -3.86 -7.82 -3.80
N ILE A 22 -3.76 -6.57 -4.23
CA ILE A 22 -4.75 -5.94 -5.12
C ILE A 22 -4.75 -6.64 -6.49
N ARG A 23 -3.55 -6.86 -7.05
CA ARG A 23 -3.36 -7.60 -8.31
C ARG A 23 -3.90 -9.02 -8.22
N MET A 24 -3.74 -9.69 -7.08
CA MET A 24 -4.27 -11.03 -6.85
C MET A 24 -5.82 -11.03 -6.91
N ILE A 25 -6.48 -10.08 -6.26
CA ILE A 25 -7.96 -9.96 -6.30
C ILE A 25 -8.44 -9.68 -7.73
N LEU A 26 -7.81 -8.72 -8.43
CA LEU A 26 -8.16 -8.39 -9.81
C LEU A 26 -7.97 -9.57 -10.76
N SER A 27 -6.88 -10.32 -10.59
CA SER A 27 -6.59 -11.51 -11.38
C SER A 27 -7.58 -12.64 -11.08
N TYR A 28 -7.92 -12.86 -9.81
CA TYR A 28 -8.90 -13.86 -9.38
C TYR A 28 -10.30 -13.57 -9.96
N ALA A 29 -10.70 -12.30 -9.96
CA ALA A 29 -11.96 -11.85 -10.55
C ALA A 29 -11.91 -11.74 -12.09
N HIS A 30 -10.78 -12.11 -12.74
CA HIS A 30 -10.57 -12.04 -14.19
C HIS A 30 -10.80 -10.64 -14.79
N ILE A 31 -10.43 -9.60 -14.04
CA ILE A 31 -10.63 -8.21 -14.44
C ILE A 31 -9.37 -7.70 -15.13
N PRO A 32 -9.48 -7.18 -16.37
CA PRO A 32 -8.36 -6.52 -17.01
C PRO A 32 -8.04 -5.22 -16.26
N TYR A 33 -6.76 -5.03 -15.92
CA TYR A 33 -6.26 -3.80 -15.30
C TYR A 33 -4.95 -3.39 -15.94
N GLU A 34 -4.70 -2.09 -15.97
CA GLU A 34 -3.42 -1.51 -16.33
C GLU A 34 -2.56 -1.34 -15.06
N PHE A 35 -1.29 -1.72 -15.13
CA PHE A 35 -0.33 -1.45 -14.06
C PHE A 35 0.58 -0.31 -14.51
N LYS A 36 0.52 0.81 -13.80
CA LYS A 36 1.37 1.97 -14.02
C LYS A 36 2.48 1.97 -12.99
N ASP A 37 3.68 1.61 -13.43
CA ASP A 37 4.90 1.72 -12.64
C ASP A 37 5.24 3.20 -12.46
N ILE A 38 5.36 3.64 -11.21
CA ILE A 38 5.71 5.01 -10.87
C ILE A 38 7.20 5.05 -10.52
N ASP A 39 7.97 5.86 -11.24
CA ASP A 39 9.35 6.13 -10.86
C ASP A 39 9.37 6.96 -9.56
N LYS A 40 10.33 6.67 -8.69
CA LYS A 40 10.52 7.41 -7.43
C LYS A 40 10.86 8.88 -7.70
N ASP A 41 11.51 9.18 -8.82
CA ASP A 41 11.85 10.56 -9.22
C ASP A 41 10.63 11.34 -9.75
N ASP A 42 9.64 10.64 -10.32
CA ASP A 42 8.41 11.23 -10.88
C ASP A 42 7.23 11.21 -9.89
N TYR A 43 7.45 10.77 -8.65
CA TYR A 43 6.40 10.63 -7.65
C TYR A 43 5.97 11.99 -7.07
N VAL A 44 4.91 12.56 -7.64
CA VAL A 44 4.26 13.77 -7.12
C VAL A 44 3.19 13.40 -6.09
N LEU A 45 3.47 13.65 -4.81
CA LEU A 45 2.60 13.31 -3.68
C LEU A 45 1.16 13.81 -3.85
N GLU A 46 0.97 15.03 -4.35
CA GLU A 46 -0.34 15.71 -4.46
C GLU A 46 -1.31 15.00 -5.43
N ASP A 47 -0.80 14.19 -6.35
CA ASP A 47 -1.64 13.46 -7.31
C ASP A 47 -2.32 12.22 -6.70
N TYR A 48 -1.89 11.79 -5.52
CA TYR A 48 -2.33 10.54 -4.89
C TYR A 48 -3.13 10.79 -3.62
N PRO A 49 -4.27 10.08 -3.42
CA PRO A 49 -5.03 10.18 -2.17
C PRO A 49 -4.14 9.81 -0.97
N PHE A 50 -4.19 10.63 0.08
CA PHE A 50 -3.38 10.46 1.29
C PHE A 50 -1.86 10.48 1.06
N TYR A 51 -1.41 10.98 -0.09
CA TYR A 51 0.02 11.11 -0.41
C TYR A 51 0.75 9.75 -0.38
N SER A 52 0.05 8.65 -0.64
CA SER A 52 0.58 7.30 -0.56
C SER A 52 0.20 6.42 -1.75
N LEU A 53 1.10 5.49 -2.05
CA LEU A 53 0.88 4.34 -2.93
C LEU A 53 0.72 3.08 -2.06
N PRO A 54 0.04 2.03 -2.56
CA PRO A 54 -0.59 1.92 -3.87
C PRO A 54 -1.92 2.68 -4.00
N MET A 55 -2.27 3.06 -5.23
CA MET A 55 -3.52 3.74 -5.57
C MET A 55 -4.22 3.03 -6.74
N LEU A 56 -5.53 2.80 -6.62
CA LEU A 56 -6.36 2.24 -7.68
C LEU A 56 -7.29 3.31 -8.25
N GLU A 57 -7.17 3.58 -9.55
CA GLU A 57 -8.08 4.44 -10.29
C GLU A 57 -9.16 3.60 -10.96
N VAL A 58 -10.43 3.96 -10.71
CA VAL A 58 -11.61 3.30 -11.28
C VAL A 58 -12.47 4.33 -11.99
N ASN A 59 -12.42 4.38 -13.32
CA ASN A 59 -13.15 5.36 -14.13
C ASN A 59 -13.05 6.80 -13.56
N GLU A 60 -11.84 7.33 -13.35
CA GLU A 60 -11.53 8.65 -12.76
C GLU A 60 -11.64 8.77 -11.23
N ARG A 61 -12.15 7.76 -10.53
CA ARG A 61 -12.15 7.76 -9.05
C ARG A 61 -10.86 7.16 -8.51
N LYS A 62 -10.11 7.94 -7.73
CA LYS A 62 -8.88 7.51 -7.07
C LYS A 62 -9.19 6.90 -5.69
N LEU A 63 -8.72 5.69 -5.46
CA LEU A 63 -8.82 4.98 -4.18
C LEU A 63 -7.42 4.74 -3.64
N GLY A 64 -7.13 5.28 -2.46
CA GLY A 64 -5.90 4.98 -1.73
C GLY A 64 -6.14 3.94 -0.63
N ASN A 65 -5.05 3.51 -0.02
CA ASN A 65 -4.99 2.55 1.09
C ASN A 65 -5.41 1.12 0.73
N VAL A 66 -4.52 0.16 0.97
CA VAL A 66 -4.69 -1.25 0.54
C VAL A 66 -5.98 -1.89 1.06
N PRO A 67 -6.31 -1.84 2.37
CA PRO A 67 -7.54 -2.48 2.87
C PRO A 67 -8.81 -1.89 2.25
N SER A 68 -8.83 -0.56 2.04
CA SER A 68 -9.96 0.13 1.42
C SER A 68 -10.18 -0.30 -0.03
N ILE A 69 -9.08 -0.43 -0.80
CA ILE A 69 -9.13 -0.92 -2.18
C ILE A 69 -9.62 -2.38 -2.20
N CYS A 70 -9.05 -3.25 -1.37
CA CYS A 70 -9.44 -4.66 -1.28
C CYS A 70 -10.91 -4.84 -0.93
N ARG A 71 -11.42 -4.07 0.05
CA ARG A 71 -12.84 -4.09 0.44
C ARG A 71 -13.75 -3.67 -0.73
N GLN A 72 -13.40 -2.59 -1.43
CA GLN A 72 -14.19 -2.12 -2.56
C GLN A 72 -14.24 -3.14 -3.71
N LEU A 73 -13.11 -3.79 -4.00
CA LEU A 73 -13.06 -4.88 -4.98
C LEU A 73 -13.85 -6.10 -4.50
N GLY A 74 -13.77 -6.42 -3.21
CA GLY A 74 -14.52 -7.51 -2.59
C GLY A 74 -16.03 -7.36 -2.78
N TRP A 75 -16.55 -6.17 -2.51
CA TRP A 75 -17.98 -5.86 -2.72
C TRP A 75 -18.38 -5.87 -4.19
N ARG A 76 -17.54 -5.33 -5.08
CA ARG A 76 -17.85 -5.21 -6.51
C ARG A 76 -17.95 -6.57 -7.21
N TYR A 77 -17.19 -7.55 -6.74
CA TYR A 77 -17.05 -8.86 -7.37
C TYR A 77 -17.56 -10.01 -6.50
N GLU A 78 -18.39 -9.70 -5.50
CA GLU A 78 -19.05 -10.69 -4.64
C GLU A 78 -18.07 -11.65 -3.96
N LEU A 79 -16.89 -11.13 -3.56
CA LEU A 79 -15.85 -11.87 -2.84
C LEU A 79 -15.91 -11.65 -1.33
N SER A 80 -16.87 -10.87 -0.85
CA SER A 80 -17.09 -10.60 0.57
C SER A 80 -18.32 -11.34 1.12
N GLY A 81 -18.67 -11.08 2.37
CA GLY A 81 -19.81 -11.74 3.02
C GLY A 81 -21.15 -11.47 2.31
N GLN A 82 -22.06 -12.44 2.32
CA GLN A 82 -23.40 -12.27 1.73
C GLN A 82 -24.31 -11.43 2.64
N THR A 83 -23.96 -11.35 3.91
CA THR A 83 -24.64 -10.55 4.93
C THR A 83 -23.70 -9.50 5.52
N ALA A 84 -24.27 -8.42 6.07
CA ALA A 84 -23.49 -7.37 6.73
C ALA A 84 -22.64 -7.89 7.91
N GLY A 85 -23.09 -8.96 8.58
CA GLY A 85 -22.34 -9.62 9.65
C GLY A 85 -21.10 -10.33 9.12
N GLU A 86 -21.26 -11.17 8.09
CA GLU A 86 -20.15 -11.86 7.43
C GLU A 86 -19.15 -10.88 6.81
N ASP A 87 -19.64 -9.80 6.22
CA ASP A 87 -18.80 -8.75 5.65
C ASP A 87 -17.93 -8.06 6.72
N SER A 88 -18.53 -7.81 7.89
CA SER A 88 -17.81 -7.28 9.06
C SER A 88 -16.75 -8.26 9.60
N GLU A 89 -17.02 -9.57 9.54
CA GLU A 89 -16.05 -10.60 9.94
C GLU A 89 -14.86 -10.67 8.96
N VAL A 90 -15.14 -10.61 7.65
CA VAL A 90 -14.11 -10.54 6.60
C VAL A 90 -13.23 -9.31 6.79
N ASP A 91 -13.85 -8.15 7.05
CA ASP A 91 -13.14 -6.90 7.31
C ASP A 91 -12.24 -6.99 8.55
N MET A 92 -12.76 -7.54 9.65
CA MET A 92 -11.99 -7.73 10.88
C MET A 92 -10.74 -8.59 10.64
N ILE A 93 -10.88 -9.69 9.89
CA ILE A 93 -9.76 -10.58 9.56
C ILE A 93 -8.76 -9.89 8.62
N ALA A 94 -9.25 -9.22 7.57
CA ALA A 94 -8.43 -8.52 6.60
C ALA A 94 -7.60 -7.42 7.28
N GLU A 95 -8.20 -6.63 8.17
CA GLU A 95 -7.51 -5.57 8.92
C GLU A 95 -6.46 -6.15 9.87
N LYS A 96 -6.78 -7.20 10.63
CA LYS A 96 -5.80 -7.84 11.52
C LYS A 96 -4.65 -8.47 10.75
N THR A 97 -4.91 -9.05 9.58
CA THR A 97 -3.87 -9.61 8.70
C THR A 97 -2.97 -8.50 8.15
N PHE A 98 -3.55 -7.37 7.75
CA PHE A 98 -2.78 -6.22 7.29
C PHE A 98 -1.91 -5.63 8.40
N GLU A 99 -2.45 -5.45 9.61
CA GLU A 99 -1.66 -5.01 10.78
C GLU A 99 -0.51 -5.97 11.10
N ALA A 100 -0.77 -7.28 11.09
CA ALA A 100 0.25 -8.29 11.35
C ALA A 100 1.35 -8.24 10.29
N ARG A 101 0.99 -8.10 9.01
CA ARG A 101 1.94 -7.90 7.92
C ARG A 101 2.81 -6.68 8.17
N MET A 102 2.23 -5.54 8.52
CA MET A 102 3.00 -4.30 8.76
C MET A 102 4.01 -4.48 9.90
N LYS A 103 3.61 -5.17 10.98
CA LYS A 103 4.53 -5.49 12.09
C LYS A 103 5.67 -6.40 11.66
N ILE A 104 5.38 -7.42 10.85
CA ILE A 104 6.40 -8.34 10.32
C ILE A 104 7.34 -7.60 9.37
N LYS A 105 6.82 -6.77 8.46
CA LYS A 105 7.63 -5.95 7.56
C LYS A 105 8.58 -5.05 8.33
N ASN A 106 8.07 -4.31 9.32
CA ASN A 106 8.91 -3.46 10.17
C ASN A 106 9.97 -4.26 10.94
N TRP A 107 9.61 -5.46 11.41
CA TRP A 107 10.57 -6.34 12.09
C TRP A 107 11.66 -6.89 11.17
N LEU A 108 11.31 -7.28 9.93
CA LEU A 108 12.27 -7.71 8.91
C LEU A 108 13.19 -6.56 8.50
N ASP A 109 12.63 -5.38 8.26
CA ASP A 109 13.37 -4.16 7.94
C ASP A 109 14.39 -3.83 9.05
N HIS A 110 14.01 -3.97 10.32
CA HIS A 110 14.92 -3.84 11.46
C HIS A 110 16.02 -4.89 11.54
N LEU A 111 15.82 -6.09 10.98
CA LEU A 111 16.87 -7.12 10.92
C LEU A 111 17.85 -6.86 9.78
N GLU A 112 17.35 -6.46 8.62
CA GLU A 112 18.17 -6.16 7.44
C GLU A 112 19.05 -4.92 7.67
N HIS A 113 18.51 -3.88 8.33
CA HIS A 113 19.26 -2.68 8.70
C HIS A 113 20.04 -2.79 10.01
N ARG A 114 20.09 -3.98 10.64
CA ARG A 114 20.84 -4.19 11.88
C ARG A 114 22.36 -4.09 11.66
N GLU A 115 22.85 -4.40 10.46
CA GLU A 115 24.28 -4.30 10.11
C GLU A 115 24.75 -2.86 9.88
N ASP A 116 23.85 -1.93 9.54
CA ASP A 116 24.18 -0.51 9.33
C ASP A 116 24.26 0.31 10.64
N HIS A 117 24.00 -0.31 11.78
CA HIS A 117 24.12 0.31 13.11
C HIS A 117 25.53 0.23 13.73
N GLU A 118 26.56 -0.16 12.99
CA GLU A 118 27.96 -0.09 13.46
C GLU A 118 28.67 1.25 13.19
N CYS A 119 28.06 2.20 12.46
CA CYS A 119 28.71 3.48 12.11
C CYS A 119 28.20 4.76 12.80
N ASP A 120 27.33 4.68 13.82
CA ASP A 120 26.90 5.89 14.55
C ASP A 120 27.83 6.30 15.71
N VAL A 121 29.06 5.75 15.78
CA VAL A 121 30.04 6.10 16.83
C VAL A 121 31.03 7.20 16.39
N ARG A 122 30.95 7.75 15.17
CA ARG A 122 31.98 8.68 14.67
C ARG A 122 31.51 10.00 14.06
N ASP A 123 30.22 10.23 13.84
CA ASP A 123 29.76 11.47 13.19
C ASP A 123 29.12 12.52 14.12
N VAL A 124 29.36 12.41 15.43
CA VAL A 124 29.00 13.46 16.42
C VAL A 124 29.94 14.68 16.35
N ARG A 125 30.99 14.68 15.50
CA ARG A 125 32.00 15.77 15.50
C ARG A 125 31.92 16.80 14.38
N LEU A 126 31.10 16.62 13.35
CA LEU A 126 31.00 17.62 12.27
C LEU A 126 29.53 17.94 12.00
N GLY A 127 29.01 18.89 12.79
CA GLY A 127 27.63 19.35 12.73
C GLY A 127 27.21 19.86 11.36
N ARG A 128 26.59 18.96 10.57
CA ARG A 128 25.66 19.26 9.46
C ARG A 128 24.89 17.98 9.11
N CYS A 129 23.78 17.73 9.82
CA CYS A 129 22.78 16.77 9.38
C CYS A 129 21.61 17.55 8.74
N HIS A 130 21.60 17.62 7.40
CA HIS A 130 20.42 17.96 6.62
C HIS A 130 19.96 16.65 5.97
N ARG A 131 19.19 15.85 6.71
CA ARG A 131 18.32 14.83 6.13
C ARG A 131 16.94 14.97 6.77
N VAL A 132 16.15 15.81 6.12
CA VAL A 132 14.69 15.80 6.21
C VAL A 132 14.25 14.50 5.53
N PHE A 133 14.09 13.44 6.32
CA PHE A 133 13.19 12.34 6.02
C PHE A 133 12.36 12.09 7.28
N GLY A 134 11.56 13.10 7.59
CA GLY A 134 10.43 12.93 8.48
C GLY A 134 9.31 12.34 7.64
N ILE A 135 8.82 11.17 8.03
CA ILE A 135 7.43 10.89 8.40
C ILE A 135 7.38 9.41 8.82
N LEU A 136 7.02 9.21 10.09
CA LEU A 136 6.63 7.96 10.76
C LEU A 136 7.75 7.01 11.27
N SER A 137 8.71 7.59 11.98
CA SER A 137 9.35 6.89 13.11
C SER A 137 9.16 7.73 14.37
N SER A 138 8.11 7.46 15.13
CA SER A 138 7.99 7.88 16.51
C SER A 138 7.50 6.69 17.34
N PRO A 139 8.40 6.01 18.08
CA PRO A 139 8.02 5.20 19.21
C PRO A 139 7.85 6.13 20.44
N HIS A 140 7.03 5.69 21.41
CA HIS A 140 6.65 6.39 22.66
C HIS A 140 5.57 7.47 22.43
N TYR A 141 4.30 7.32 22.85
CA TYR A 141 3.75 6.82 24.11
C TYR A 141 2.38 6.15 23.91
#